data_AF-A0A1I6W436-F1
#
_entry.id   AF-A0A1I6W436-F1
#
_cell.length_a   1.000
_cell.length_b   1.000
_cell.length_c   1.000
_cell.angle_alpha   90.00
_cell.angle_beta   90.00
_cell.angle_gamma   90.00
#
_symmetry.space_group_name_H-M   'P 1'
#
loop_
_entity.id
_entity.type
_entity.pdbx_description
1 polymer ?
#
loop_
_entity_poly.entity_id
_entity_poly.type
_entity_poly.pdbx_seq_one_letter_code
_entity_poly.pdbx_strand_id
1 'polypeptide(L)'
;MTRVLLDGITMKRQSKSYIDSLYAILSAAGLFEGPKYKLAGLTGMAFKFTVHERLLPLSVSAYGQWGDEHSPAIRNLGLYTVWDAGRTRHPTFSYYQQDAVKWVKQSLDDGLGVIYWIPEFGVICGYDDEDAVFYVQDGHSSDYKIVLYDNLGLNFTGFWYCQIFGERLAPPLPDMVLESLRLAIHDWDTPYKTLPNTDIASGKLAYTFLRNGLQSGDYDEGGAVYIMDDYMYTREEIASYLRDVSGTFSGLEEAVAAYEELLQLVPGMKTCIMEDGVKGRQIDPMRRDGLCDLLHQAEVLEERAITAFRAISERYPDLSRSTIRRWGVATPR
;
A
#
# COMPACT_ATOMS: atom_id res chain seq x y z
N MET A 1 21.32 22.72 19.23
CA MET A 1 20.03 22.30 19.79
C MET A 1 19.02 22.69 18.75
N THR A 2 18.58 21.70 17.98
CA THR A 2 17.83 21.93 16.74
C THR A 2 16.48 21.27 16.91
N ARG A 3 15.44 22.01 16.57
CA ARG A 3 14.07 21.53 16.48
C ARG A 3 13.59 21.82 15.07
N VAL A 4 13.03 20.81 14.42
CA VAL A 4 12.44 20.94 13.09
C VAL A 4 11.03 20.41 13.14
N LEU A 5 10.11 21.15 12.53
CA LEU A 5 8.75 20.70 12.27
C LEU A 5 8.38 21.17 10.86
N LEU A 6 7.97 20.23 10.02
CA LEU A 6 7.58 20.51 8.64
C LEU A 6 6.12 20.96 8.61
N ASP A 7 5.93 22.26 8.40
CA ASP A 7 4.63 22.85 8.18
C ASP A 7 4.11 22.44 6.79
N GLY A 8 2.94 21.79 6.73
CA GLY A 8 2.27 21.43 5.47
C GLY A 8 2.11 19.94 5.21
N ILE A 9 2.77 19.07 5.99
CA ILE A 9 2.47 17.63 5.95
C ILE A 9 1.13 17.40 6.65
N THR A 10 0.16 16.89 5.90
CA THR A 10 -1.16 16.48 6.42
C THR A 10 -1.47 15.07 5.95
N MET A 11 -1.18 14.08 6.80
CA MET A 11 -1.54 12.70 6.53
C MET A 11 -3.04 12.48 6.80
N LYS A 12 -3.72 11.82 5.86
CA LYS A 12 -5.11 11.36 6.04
C LYS A 12 -5.16 9.87 5.80
N ARG A 13 -5.68 9.12 6.77
CA ARG A 13 -5.87 7.67 6.65
C ARG A 13 -7.16 7.37 5.91
N GLN A 14 -7.07 6.89 4.67
CA GLN A 14 -8.23 6.52 3.88
C GLN A 14 -8.06 5.12 3.25
N SER A 15 -6.96 4.88 2.54
CA SER A 15 -6.64 3.53 2.05
C SER A 15 -5.90 2.70 3.09
N LYS A 16 -5.56 3.27 4.25
CA LYS A 16 -4.88 2.56 5.36
C LYS A 16 -3.54 1.94 4.92
N SER A 17 -3.02 2.40 3.78
CA SER A 17 -1.87 1.84 3.10
C SER A 17 -0.68 2.80 3.18
N TYR A 18 0.46 2.29 2.74
CA TYR A 18 1.67 3.06 2.48
C TYR A 18 1.42 4.36 1.68
N ILE A 19 0.42 4.37 0.78
CA ILE A 19 0.12 5.51 -0.09
C ILE A 19 -0.40 6.73 0.67
N ASP A 20 -1.11 6.55 1.78
CA ASP A 20 -1.57 7.69 2.58
C ASP A 20 -0.38 8.50 3.13
N SER A 21 0.69 7.81 3.54
CA SER A 21 1.93 8.44 4.02
C SER A 21 2.75 9.02 2.86
N LEU A 22 2.91 8.25 1.78
CA LEU A 22 3.66 8.70 0.60
C LEU A 22 3.04 9.97 0.00
N TYR A 23 1.72 10.01 -0.15
CA TYR A 23 1.03 11.16 -0.72
C TYR A 23 1.23 12.42 0.13
N ALA A 24 1.10 12.31 1.45
CA ALA A 24 1.29 13.43 2.37
C ALA A 24 2.70 14.03 2.26
N ILE A 25 3.72 13.18 2.16
CA ILE A 25 5.12 13.61 2.04
C ILE A 25 5.38 14.25 0.66
N LEU A 26 5.06 13.53 -0.42
CA LEU A 26 5.42 13.99 -1.77
C LEU A 26 4.64 15.23 -2.20
N SER A 27 3.38 15.37 -1.81
CA SER A 27 2.58 16.56 -2.10
C SER A 27 3.08 17.79 -1.33
N ALA A 28 3.39 17.63 -0.04
CA ALA A 28 3.94 18.72 0.78
C ALA A 28 5.31 19.19 0.26
N ALA A 29 6.15 18.26 -0.21
CA ALA A 29 7.46 18.56 -0.75
C ALA A 29 7.45 19.03 -2.22
N GLY A 30 6.30 19.13 -2.87
CA GLY A 30 6.21 19.45 -4.30
C GLY A 30 6.81 18.38 -5.23
N LEU A 31 7.06 17.17 -4.72
CA LEU A 31 7.59 16.04 -5.48
C LEU A 31 6.51 15.26 -6.22
N PHE A 32 5.23 15.51 -5.95
CA PHE A 32 4.11 14.95 -6.70
C PHE A 32 2.97 15.96 -6.84
N GLU A 33 2.47 16.11 -8.06
CA GLU A 33 1.29 16.93 -8.36
C GLU A 33 0.14 16.04 -8.84
N GLY A 34 -1.04 16.26 -8.27
CA GLY A 34 -2.26 15.57 -8.63
C GLY A 34 -2.93 14.87 -7.45
N PRO A 35 -4.04 14.17 -7.71
CA PRO A 35 -4.82 13.50 -6.68
C PRO A 35 -4.16 12.20 -6.22
N LYS A 36 -4.48 11.78 -4.99
CA LYS A 36 -3.91 10.57 -4.37
C LYS A 36 -4.14 9.30 -5.18
N TYR A 37 -5.33 9.13 -5.77
CA TYR A 37 -5.64 7.95 -6.57
C TYR A 37 -4.67 7.78 -7.75
N LYS A 38 -4.16 8.90 -8.31
CA LYS A 38 -3.18 8.86 -9.41
C LYS A 38 -1.82 8.38 -8.90
N LEU A 39 -1.42 8.81 -7.71
CA LEU A 39 -0.21 8.27 -7.05
C LEU A 39 -0.38 6.78 -6.74
N ALA A 40 -1.53 6.39 -6.18
CA ALA A 40 -1.86 5.00 -5.83
C ALA A 40 -1.82 4.08 -7.07
N GLY A 41 -2.39 4.54 -8.18
CA GLY A 41 -2.39 3.84 -9.46
C GLY A 41 -1.00 3.75 -10.09
N LEU A 42 -0.28 4.87 -10.23
CA LEU A 42 1.05 4.90 -10.83
C LEU A 42 2.06 4.05 -10.05
N THR A 43 1.96 3.99 -8.73
CA THR A 43 2.84 3.14 -7.92
C THR A 43 2.52 1.65 -8.03
N GLY A 44 1.36 1.29 -8.59
CA GLY A 44 0.84 -0.08 -8.57
C GLY A 44 0.32 -0.52 -7.19
N MET A 45 0.45 0.32 -6.16
CA MET A 45 0.08 -0.03 -4.79
C MET A 45 -1.44 -0.16 -4.59
N ALA A 46 -2.23 0.56 -5.40
CA ALA A 46 -3.69 0.43 -5.37
C ALA A 46 -4.18 -0.99 -5.72
N PHE A 47 -3.42 -1.74 -6.52
CA PHE A 47 -3.79 -3.09 -6.95
C PHE A 47 -3.44 -4.18 -5.93
N LYS A 48 -2.79 -3.82 -4.82
CA LYS A 48 -2.45 -4.79 -3.79
C LYS A 48 -3.70 -5.27 -3.09
N PHE A 49 -3.86 -6.58 -3.05
CA PHE A 49 -4.95 -7.19 -2.31
C PHE A 49 -4.48 -8.44 -1.60
N THR A 50 -4.38 -8.36 -0.28
CA THR A 50 -3.99 -9.47 0.58
C THR A 50 -5.02 -9.72 1.66
N VAL A 51 -5.26 -10.98 1.99
CA VAL A 51 -6.26 -11.41 2.96
C VAL A 51 -5.74 -12.59 3.77
N HIS A 52 -5.73 -12.45 5.10
CA HIS A 52 -5.49 -13.54 6.03
C HIS A 52 -6.73 -14.45 6.11
N GLU A 53 -6.56 -15.77 6.26
CA GLU A 53 -7.68 -16.75 6.25
C GLU A 53 -8.76 -16.49 7.33
N ARG A 54 -8.37 -15.86 8.44
CA ARG A 54 -9.26 -15.39 9.53
C ARG A 54 -9.71 -13.92 9.44
N LEU A 55 -9.51 -13.27 8.29
CA LEU A 55 -9.86 -11.87 8.01
C LEU A 55 -9.24 -10.86 8.98
N LEU A 56 -7.99 -11.07 9.39
CA LEU A 56 -7.31 -10.19 10.34
C LEU A 56 -7.02 -8.80 9.73
N PRO A 57 -7.07 -7.70 10.52
CA PRO A 57 -6.82 -6.35 10.03
C PRO A 57 -5.45 -6.16 9.35
N LEU A 58 -4.45 -6.94 9.75
CA LEU A 58 -3.09 -6.90 9.16
C LEU A 58 -3.09 -7.12 7.64
N SER A 59 -4.16 -7.73 7.11
CA SER A 59 -4.34 -8.04 5.69
C SER A 59 -4.11 -6.84 4.77
N VAL A 60 -4.41 -5.61 5.16
CA VAL A 60 -4.20 -4.41 4.30
C VAL A 60 -2.72 -4.02 4.13
N SER A 61 -1.84 -4.54 4.99
CA SER A 61 -0.42 -4.17 5.04
C SER A 61 0.53 -5.36 4.89
N ALA A 62 0.01 -6.59 4.98
CA ALA A 62 0.78 -7.82 4.90
C ALA A 62 0.95 -8.34 3.46
N TYR A 63 1.25 -7.43 2.53
CA TYR A 63 1.41 -7.71 1.11
C TYR A 63 2.85 -8.11 0.71
N GLY A 64 3.59 -8.72 1.64
CA GLY A 64 4.96 -9.20 1.43
C GLY A 64 6.04 -8.39 2.12
N GLN A 65 7.29 -8.59 1.70
CA GLN A 65 8.42 -7.80 2.21
C GLN A 65 8.31 -6.38 1.66
N TRP A 66 8.04 -5.40 2.52
CA TRP A 66 7.80 -4.02 2.09
C TRP A 66 8.93 -3.43 1.23
N GLY A 67 10.18 -3.83 1.45
CA GLY A 67 11.30 -3.44 0.60
C GLY A 67 11.13 -3.86 -0.87
N ASP A 68 10.72 -5.11 -1.09
CA ASP A 68 10.52 -5.68 -2.43
C ASP A 68 9.27 -5.12 -3.12
N GLU A 69 8.30 -4.67 -2.34
CA GLU A 69 7.02 -4.18 -2.84
C GLU A 69 7.01 -2.66 -3.06
N HIS A 70 7.65 -1.89 -2.17
CA HIS A 70 7.73 -0.42 -2.30
C HIS A 70 8.84 0.01 -3.26
N SER A 71 9.93 -0.76 -3.41
CA SER A 71 11.04 -0.35 -4.29
C SER A 71 10.61 -0.22 -5.77
N PRO A 72 9.87 -1.17 -6.38
CA PRO A 72 9.36 -1.00 -7.74
C PRO A 72 8.38 0.17 -7.85
N ALA A 73 7.49 0.35 -6.86
CA ALA A 73 6.54 1.45 -6.81
C ALA A 73 7.23 2.83 -6.85
N ILE A 74 8.26 3.02 -6.02
CA ILE A 74 9.00 4.28 -5.93
C ILE A 74 9.90 4.50 -7.13
N ARG A 75 10.54 3.44 -7.64
CA ARG A 75 11.30 3.52 -8.89
C ARG A 75 10.41 3.93 -10.06
N ASN A 76 9.16 3.45 -10.10
CA ASN A 76 8.23 3.80 -11.16
C ASN A 76 7.88 5.30 -11.16
N LEU A 77 7.90 5.96 -10.01
CA LEU A 77 7.75 7.41 -9.91
C LEU A 77 9.02 8.20 -10.25
N GLY A 78 10.13 7.48 -10.45
CA GLY A 78 11.46 8.04 -10.69
C GLY A 78 12.09 8.68 -9.46
N LEU A 79 11.68 8.26 -8.26
CA LEU A 79 12.17 8.80 -7.00
C LEU A 79 13.39 8.03 -6.50
N TYR A 80 14.40 8.77 -6.06
CA TYR A 80 15.43 8.23 -5.19
C TYR A 80 14.88 8.00 -3.78
N THR A 81 15.30 6.90 -3.15
CA THR A 81 14.87 6.55 -1.80
C THR A 81 15.94 5.77 -1.06
N VAL A 82 15.98 5.99 0.25
CA VAL A 82 16.73 5.16 1.21
C VAL A 82 15.71 4.60 2.18
N TRP A 83 15.81 3.30 2.47
CA TRP A 83 14.94 2.65 3.43
C TRP A 83 15.71 1.59 4.21
N ASP A 84 15.21 1.31 5.41
CA ASP A 84 15.62 0.15 6.21
C ASP A 84 14.38 -0.49 6.84
N ALA A 85 14.40 -1.80 6.99
CA ALA A 85 13.30 -2.58 7.51
C ALA A 85 13.77 -3.96 7.98
N GLY A 86 12.99 -4.57 8.87
CA GLY A 86 13.25 -5.94 9.29
C GLY A 86 12.65 -6.28 10.63
N ARG A 87 13.26 -7.23 11.32
CA ARG A 87 12.89 -7.59 12.70
C ARG A 87 13.71 -6.76 13.67
N THR A 88 13.18 -6.50 14.87
CA THR A 88 13.88 -5.70 15.89
C THR A 88 14.68 -6.56 16.89
N ARG A 89 14.45 -7.88 16.90
CA ARG A 89 15.04 -8.82 17.88
C ARG A 89 16.34 -9.44 17.38
N HIS A 90 17.33 -8.62 17.00
CA HIS A 90 18.68 -9.09 16.69
C HIS A 90 19.75 -8.19 17.35
N PRO A 91 20.96 -8.72 17.65
CA PRO A 91 21.96 -8.00 18.44
C PRO A 91 22.45 -6.68 17.84
N THR A 92 22.31 -6.53 16.51
CA THR A 92 22.76 -5.34 15.78
C THR A 92 21.67 -4.29 15.58
N PHE A 93 20.43 -4.52 16.03
CA PHE A 93 19.29 -3.62 15.77
C PHE A 93 19.54 -2.18 16.23
N SER A 94 20.16 -1.99 17.41
CA SER A 94 20.47 -0.65 17.93
C SER A 94 21.36 0.18 17.01
N TYR A 95 22.25 -0.46 16.23
CA TYR A 95 23.06 0.25 15.25
C TYR A 95 22.21 0.77 14.08
N TYR A 96 21.33 -0.06 13.53
CA TYR A 96 20.42 0.35 12.45
C TYR A 96 19.43 1.43 12.92
N GLN A 97 18.93 1.31 14.15
CA GLN A 97 18.07 2.31 14.76
C GLN A 97 18.78 3.67 14.89
N GLN A 98 20.00 3.69 15.45
CA GLN A 98 20.77 4.94 15.60
C GLN A 98 21.20 5.54 14.26
N ASP A 99 21.50 4.70 13.27
CA ASP A 99 21.77 5.16 11.92
C ASP A 99 20.51 5.78 11.29
N ALA A 100 19.35 5.13 11.48
CA ALA A 100 18.05 5.63 11.05
C ALA A 100 17.69 6.99 11.64
N VAL A 101 17.92 7.18 12.93
CA VAL A 101 17.72 8.49 13.57
C VAL A 101 18.50 9.60 12.84
N LYS A 102 19.74 9.33 12.39
CA LYS A 102 20.56 10.35 11.72
C LYS A 102 20.01 10.74 10.36
N TRP A 103 19.71 9.77 9.49
CA TRP A 103 19.22 10.09 8.16
C TRP A 103 17.74 10.54 8.14
N VAL A 104 16.94 10.15 9.15
CA VAL A 104 15.60 10.74 9.38
C VAL A 104 15.73 12.23 9.65
N LYS A 105 16.61 12.62 10.57
CA LYS A 105 16.85 14.03 10.88
C LYS A 105 17.35 14.82 9.67
N GLN A 106 18.31 14.26 8.93
CA GLN A 106 18.80 14.90 7.71
C GLN A 106 17.68 15.12 6.69
N SER A 107 16.81 14.12 6.47
CA SER A 107 15.66 14.27 5.57
C SER A 107 14.72 15.39 6.03
N LEU A 108 14.46 15.49 7.34
CA LEU A 108 13.63 16.55 7.90
C LEU A 108 14.28 17.93 7.76
N ASP A 109 15.60 18.03 7.97
CA ASP A 109 16.37 19.26 7.74
C ASP A 109 16.31 19.70 6.26
N ASP A 110 16.23 18.73 5.34
CA ASP A 110 16.07 18.94 3.90
C ASP A 110 14.60 19.25 3.49
N GLY A 111 13.68 19.34 4.45
CA GLY A 111 12.27 19.64 4.20
C GLY A 111 11.41 18.44 3.80
N LEU A 112 11.91 17.22 3.96
CA LEU A 112 11.28 15.98 3.51
C LEU A 112 10.85 15.11 4.70
N GLY A 113 9.55 14.83 4.78
CA GLY A 113 9.00 13.89 5.75
C GLY A 113 9.44 12.44 5.50
N VAL A 114 9.24 11.59 6.50
CA VAL A 114 9.73 10.20 6.48
C VAL A 114 8.57 9.23 6.71
N ILE A 115 8.48 8.16 5.91
CA ILE A 115 7.53 7.08 6.17
C ILE A 115 8.06 6.22 7.30
N TYR A 116 7.21 5.94 8.28
CA TYR A 116 7.57 5.14 9.44
C TYR A 116 6.45 4.15 9.79
N TRP A 117 6.83 2.93 10.16
CA TRP A 117 5.89 1.91 10.62
C TRP A 117 5.61 2.01 12.13
N ILE A 118 4.37 2.35 12.47
CA ILE A 118 3.81 2.39 13.83
C ILE A 118 2.54 1.52 13.91
N PRO A 119 2.73 0.19 13.88
CA PRO A 119 1.72 -0.81 13.56
C PRO A 119 0.62 -0.40 12.58
N GLU A 120 1.02 0.43 11.61
CA GLU A 120 0.33 1.06 10.49
C GLU A 120 1.33 2.11 9.94
N PHE A 121 1.31 2.42 8.64
CA PHE A 121 2.22 3.44 8.11
C PHE A 121 1.81 4.84 8.59
N GLY A 122 2.79 5.64 9.01
CA GLY A 122 2.65 7.04 9.41
C GLY A 122 3.79 7.91 8.86
N VAL A 123 3.74 9.21 9.16
CA VAL A 123 4.72 10.18 8.70
C VAL A 123 5.44 10.83 9.87
N ILE A 124 6.76 10.67 9.95
CA ILE A 124 7.60 11.54 10.78
C ILE A 124 7.73 12.87 10.05
N CYS A 125 7.34 13.95 10.73
CA CYS A 125 7.30 15.30 10.16
C CYS A 125 8.06 16.32 10.99
N GLY A 126 8.75 15.90 12.05
CA GLY A 126 9.59 16.76 12.86
C GLY A 126 10.37 16.01 13.91
N TYR A 127 11.30 16.71 14.54
CA TYR A 127 12.09 16.22 15.66
C TYR A 127 12.43 17.32 16.65
N ASP A 128 12.76 16.93 17.88
CA ASP A 128 13.28 17.80 18.92
C ASP A 128 14.49 17.12 19.60
N ASP A 129 15.68 17.72 19.46
CA ASP A 129 16.90 17.19 20.05
C ASP A 129 17.02 17.41 21.56
N GLU A 130 16.29 18.38 22.13
CA GLU A 130 16.32 18.58 23.58
C GLU A 130 15.60 17.44 24.30
N ASP A 131 14.48 17.01 23.74
CA ASP A 131 13.67 15.90 24.27
C ASP A 131 14.01 14.53 23.65
N ALA A 132 14.86 14.50 22.62
CA ALA A 132 15.22 13.31 21.84
C ALA A 132 14.00 12.57 21.26
N VAL A 133 13.11 13.31 20.60
CA VAL A 133 11.84 12.80 20.08
C VAL A 133 11.59 13.13 18.62
N PHE A 134 10.78 12.29 17.98
CA PHE A 134 10.14 12.52 16.68
C PHE A 134 8.65 12.84 16.86
N TYR A 135 8.14 13.76 16.02
CA TYR A 135 6.73 14.06 15.85
C TYR A 135 6.15 13.28 14.67
N VAL A 136 5.14 12.46 14.92
CA VAL A 136 4.58 11.51 13.95
C VAL A 136 3.09 11.76 13.73
N GLN A 137 2.67 11.90 12.49
CA GLN A 137 1.26 11.86 12.11
C GLN A 137 0.87 10.44 11.72
N ASP A 138 -0.24 9.93 12.26
CA ASP A 138 -0.77 8.60 11.96
C ASP A 138 -2.05 8.64 11.09
N GLY A 139 -2.53 9.85 10.78
CA GLY A 139 -3.70 10.09 9.93
C GLY A 139 -5.06 9.88 10.60
N HIS A 140 -5.12 9.59 11.90
CA HIS A 140 -6.38 9.51 12.66
C HIS A 140 -6.83 10.86 13.23
N SER A 141 -5.88 11.73 13.54
CA SER A 141 -6.13 13.08 14.06
C SER A 141 -5.07 14.05 13.55
N SER A 142 -5.26 15.34 13.80
CA SER A 142 -4.24 16.37 13.56
C SER A 142 -3.09 16.34 14.57
N ASP A 143 -3.25 15.60 15.67
CA ASP A 143 -2.29 15.59 16.75
C ASP A 143 -1.07 14.72 16.41
N TYR A 144 0.09 15.17 16.87
CA TYR A 144 1.32 14.41 16.72
C TYR A 144 1.45 13.35 17.81
N LYS A 145 1.74 12.12 17.40
CA LYS A 145 2.29 11.10 18.28
C LYS A 145 3.76 11.39 18.51
N ILE A 146 4.21 11.17 19.74
CA ILE A 146 5.60 11.35 20.16
C ILE A 146 6.31 10.00 20.17
N VAL A 147 7.46 9.91 19.51
CA VAL A 147 8.29 8.71 19.48
C VAL A 147 9.71 9.08 19.91
N LEU A 148 10.20 8.51 21.01
CA LEU A 148 11.60 8.69 21.43
C LEU A 148 12.54 8.13 20.36
N TYR A 149 13.72 8.74 20.19
CA TYR A 149 14.75 8.22 19.28
C TYR A 149 15.09 6.75 19.57
N ASP A 150 15.23 6.40 20.85
CA ASP A 150 15.52 5.02 21.30
C ASP A 150 14.33 4.05 21.11
N ASN A 151 13.14 4.57 20.81
CA ASN A 151 11.96 3.77 20.50
C ASN A 151 11.69 3.65 18.99
N LEU A 152 12.51 4.28 18.13
CA LEU A 152 12.33 4.19 16.69
C LEU A 152 12.37 2.72 16.22
N GLY A 153 11.31 2.26 15.56
CA GLY A 153 11.16 0.88 15.09
C GLY A 153 10.72 -0.13 16.15
N LEU A 154 10.63 0.25 17.44
CA LEU A 154 10.13 -0.64 18.49
C LEU A 154 8.61 -0.55 18.61
N ASN A 155 7.94 -1.69 18.40
CA ASN A 155 6.50 -1.82 18.52
C ASN A 155 6.10 -3.28 18.79
N PHE A 156 4.79 -3.54 18.92
CA PHE A 156 4.28 -4.86 19.29
C PHE A 156 4.38 -5.93 18.20
N THR A 157 4.52 -5.57 16.91
CA THR A 157 4.62 -6.55 15.82
C THR A 157 6.02 -7.15 15.70
N GLY A 158 7.03 -6.50 16.28
CA GLY A 158 8.43 -6.94 16.20
C GLY A 158 9.08 -6.70 14.84
N PHE A 159 8.41 -5.94 13.95
CA PHE A 159 8.93 -5.48 12.68
C PHE A 159 9.06 -3.95 12.67
N TRP A 160 10.01 -3.45 11.90
CA TRP A 160 10.17 -2.01 11.67
C TRP A 160 10.36 -1.71 10.19
N TYR A 161 10.02 -0.49 9.80
CA TYR A 161 10.23 0.06 8.47
C TYR A 161 10.37 1.57 8.58
N CYS A 162 11.35 2.12 7.89
CA CYS A 162 11.57 3.55 7.80
C CYS A 162 12.10 3.89 6.40
N GLN A 163 11.59 4.95 5.79
CA GLN A 163 11.95 5.32 4.42
C GLN A 163 11.93 6.83 4.19
N ILE A 164 13.02 7.34 3.63
CA ILE A 164 13.18 8.72 3.12
C ILE A 164 13.19 8.76 1.60
N PHE A 165 12.94 9.95 1.07
CA PHE A 165 12.94 10.23 -0.36
C PHE A 165 13.97 11.30 -0.67
N GLY A 166 14.41 11.36 -1.93
CA GLY A 166 15.26 12.44 -2.42
C GLY A 166 14.79 12.92 -3.78
N GLU A 167 15.76 13.21 -4.65
CA GLU A 167 15.49 13.74 -5.98
C GLU A 167 14.56 12.85 -6.82
N ARG A 168 13.76 13.51 -7.67
CA ARG A 168 12.86 12.88 -8.62
C ARG A 168 13.32 13.12 -10.05
N LEU A 169 13.55 12.04 -10.79
CA LEU A 169 13.65 12.07 -12.25
C LEU A 169 12.28 11.70 -12.82
N ALA A 170 11.51 12.66 -13.33
CA ALA A 170 10.16 12.40 -13.83
C ALA A 170 10.17 11.49 -15.09
N PRO A 171 9.80 10.20 -14.99
CA PRO A 171 9.72 9.34 -16.16
C PRO A 171 8.52 9.75 -17.03
N PRO A 172 8.52 9.44 -18.34
CA PRO A 172 7.36 9.67 -19.19
C PRO A 172 6.11 8.95 -18.63
N LEU A 173 4.96 9.63 -18.65
CA LEU A 173 3.70 9.06 -18.16
C LEU A 173 3.37 7.68 -18.77
N PRO A 174 3.52 7.45 -20.09
CA PRO A 174 3.26 6.13 -20.65
C PRO A 174 4.09 5.00 -20.03
N ASP A 175 5.35 5.27 -19.71
CA ASP A 175 6.24 4.28 -19.10
C ASP A 175 5.78 3.95 -17.67
N MET A 176 5.41 4.99 -16.90
CA MET A 176 4.88 4.81 -15.56
C MET A 176 3.57 4.03 -15.56
N VAL A 177 2.67 4.33 -16.50
CA VAL A 177 1.41 3.60 -16.66
C VAL A 177 1.70 2.14 -17.00
N LEU A 178 2.53 1.87 -18.00
CA LEU A 178 2.86 0.50 -18.43
C LEU A 178 3.44 -0.34 -17.29
N GLU A 179 4.37 0.22 -16.51
CA GLU A 179 4.95 -0.48 -15.38
C GLU A 179 3.94 -0.67 -14.24
N SER A 180 3.04 0.28 -13.99
CA SER A 180 1.97 0.07 -13.01
C SER A 180 1.04 -1.11 -13.38
N LEU A 181 0.75 -1.29 -14.68
CA LEU A 181 -0.03 -2.44 -15.17
C LEU A 181 0.72 -3.75 -14.94
N ARG A 182 2.04 -3.75 -15.15
CA ARG A 182 2.90 -4.92 -14.89
C ARG A 182 2.98 -5.27 -13.41
N LEU A 183 3.03 -4.27 -12.53
CA LEU A 183 2.97 -4.46 -11.09
C LEU A 183 1.61 -5.05 -10.67
N ALA A 184 0.50 -4.58 -11.26
CA ALA A 184 -0.83 -5.14 -11.03
C ALA A 184 -0.93 -6.62 -11.45
N ILE A 185 -0.43 -6.97 -12.64
CA ILE A 185 -0.38 -8.36 -13.12
C ILE A 185 0.46 -9.22 -12.16
N HIS A 186 1.63 -8.74 -11.75
CA HIS A 186 2.51 -9.47 -10.86
C HIS A 186 1.85 -9.74 -9.50
N ASP A 187 1.17 -8.75 -8.92
CA ASP A 187 0.44 -8.91 -7.66
C ASP A 187 -0.72 -9.91 -7.80
N TRP A 188 -1.50 -9.81 -8.88
CA TRP A 188 -2.59 -10.72 -9.20
C TRP A 188 -2.16 -12.18 -9.30
N ASP A 189 -1.04 -12.42 -9.98
CA ASP A 189 -0.51 -13.77 -10.28
C ASP A 189 0.34 -14.35 -9.12
N THR A 190 0.62 -13.59 -8.07
CA THR A 190 1.43 -14.05 -6.92
C THR A 190 0.51 -14.43 -5.76
N PRO A 191 0.24 -15.73 -5.51
CA PRO A 191 -0.75 -16.15 -4.51
C PRO A 191 -0.31 -15.95 -3.06
N TYR A 192 1.00 -15.94 -2.79
CA TYR A 192 1.57 -15.81 -1.45
C TYR A 192 2.80 -14.90 -1.49
N LYS A 193 2.75 -13.79 -0.76
CA LYS A 193 3.85 -12.81 -0.68
C LYS A 193 4.65 -12.88 0.61
N THR A 194 4.18 -13.66 1.58
CA THR A 194 4.73 -13.77 2.94
C THR A 194 5.39 -15.13 3.20
N LEU A 195 5.85 -15.83 2.14
CA LEU A 195 6.47 -17.14 2.27
C LEU A 195 7.57 -17.16 3.36
N PRO A 196 7.66 -18.25 4.15
CA PRO A 196 6.94 -19.51 4.00
C PRO A 196 5.51 -19.51 4.54
N ASN A 197 5.05 -18.41 5.14
CA ASN A 197 3.69 -18.32 5.66
C ASN A 197 2.69 -18.20 4.51
N THR A 198 1.69 -19.09 4.51
CA THR A 198 0.62 -19.19 3.50
C THR A 198 -0.78 -18.95 4.09
N ASP A 199 -0.84 -18.46 5.33
CA ASP A 199 -2.06 -18.02 6.02
C ASP A 199 -2.57 -16.66 5.50
N ILE A 200 -1.78 -15.98 4.66
CA ILE A 200 -2.11 -14.73 3.98
C ILE A 200 -2.03 -14.95 2.47
N ALA A 201 -3.17 -14.91 1.81
CA ALA A 201 -3.27 -14.95 0.36
C ALA A 201 -3.09 -13.57 -0.25
N SER A 202 -2.67 -13.53 -1.51
CA SER A 202 -2.45 -12.33 -2.30
C SER A 202 -3.04 -12.45 -3.71
N GLY A 203 -3.31 -11.29 -4.32
CA GLY A 203 -3.82 -11.19 -5.68
C GLY A 203 -5.15 -11.90 -5.83
N LYS A 204 -5.25 -12.75 -6.85
CA LYS A 204 -6.48 -13.53 -7.10
C LYS A 204 -6.89 -14.42 -5.93
N LEU A 205 -5.92 -15.05 -5.25
CA LEU A 205 -6.21 -16.00 -4.17
C LEU A 205 -6.84 -15.30 -2.95
N ALA A 206 -6.59 -14.00 -2.75
CA ALA A 206 -7.17 -13.24 -1.66
C ALA A 206 -8.70 -13.20 -1.70
N TYR A 207 -9.32 -13.25 -2.89
CA TYR A 207 -10.77 -13.38 -3.04
C TYR A 207 -11.31 -14.68 -2.44
N THR A 208 -10.58 -15.79 -2.65
CA THR A 208 -10.93 -17.09 -2.07
C THR A 208 -10.84 -17.06 -0.56
N PHE A 209 -9.77 -16.48 0.00
CA PHE A 209 -9.60 -16.35 1.45
C PHE A 209 -10.69 -15.47 2.06
N LEU A 210 -11.02 -14.35 1.42
CA LEU A 210 -12.07 -13.46 1.88
C LEU A 210 -13.43 -14.16 1.91
N ARG A 211 -13.83 -14.80 0.80
CA ARG A 211 -15.12 -15.51 0.73
C ARG A 211 -15.19 -16.69 1.70
N ASN A 212 -14.14 -17.51 1.78
CA ASN A 212 -14.10 -18.66 2.69
C ASN A 212 -14.14 -18.21 4.16
N GLY A 213 -13.38 -17.17 4.51
CA GLY A 213 -13.38 -16.59 5.86
C GLY A 213 -14.78 -16.09 6.24
N LEU A 214 -15.45 -15.36 5.34
CA LEU A 214 -16.83 -14.90 5.57
C LEU A 214 -17.77 -16.10 5.76
N GLN A 215 -17.73 -17.10 4.88
CA GLN A 215 -18.61 -18.26 4.94
C GLN A 215 -18.40 -19.12 6.18
N SER A 216 -17.16 -19.25 6.67
CA SER A 216 -16.86 -20.06 7.87
C SER A 216 -17.55 -19.51 9.12
N GLY A 217 -17.70 -18.19 9.23
CA GLY A 217 -18.22 -17.52 10.42
C GLY A 217 -17.22 -17.46 11.59
N ASP A 218 -16.03 -18.05 11.46
CA ASP A 218 -14.92 -17.96 12.43
C ASP A 218 -13.84 -17.04 11.85
N TYR A 219 -14.06 -15.74 11.99
CA TYR A 219 -13.17 -14.69 11.53
C TYR A 219 -13.23 -13.48 12.46
N ASP A 220 -12.29 -12.56 12.32
CA ASP A 220 -12.27 -11.31 13.05
C ASP A 220 -13.30 -10.31 12.45
N GLU A 221 -14.42 -10.05 13.16
CA GLU A 221 -15.52 -9.18 12.68
C GLU A 221 -15.01 -7.78 12.30
N GLY A 222 -14.14 -7.18 13.12
CA GLY A 222 -13.57 -5.86 12.89
C GLY A 222 -12.60 -5.84 11.70
N GLY A 223 -11.77 -6.87 11.57
CA GLY A 223 -10.83 -7.07 10.47
C GLY A 223 -11.53 -7.27 9.14
N ALA A 224 -12.64 -8.01 9.10
CA ALA A 224 -13.46 -8.15 7.90
C ALA A 224 -13.97 -6.79 7.40
N VAL A 225 -14.52 -5.96 8.29
CA VAL A 225 -14.93 -4.59 7.92
C VAL A 225 -13.73 -3.74 7.50
N TYR A 226 -12.61 -3.85 8.21
CA TYR A 226 -11.42 -3.09 7.93
C TYR A 226 -10.85 -3.39 6.53
N ILE A 227 -10.84 -4.66 6.13
CA ILE A 227 -10.48 -5.14 4.79
C ILE A 227 -11.49 -4.65 3.75
N MET A 228 -12.80 -4.76 4.01
CA MET A 228 -13.83 -4.35 3.06
C MET A 228 -13.80 -2.84 2.79
N ASP A 229 -13.58 -2.02 3.82
CA ASP A 229 -13.42 -0.57 3.65
C ASP A 229 -12.23 -0.22 2.75
N ASP A 230 -11.09 -0.87 2.97
CA ASP A 230 -9.89 -0.70 2.13
C ASP A 230 -10.13 -1.18 0.69
N TYR A 231 -10.74 -2.37 0.55
CA TYR A 231 -11.11 -2.93 -0.75
C TYR A 231 -11.98 -1.95 -1.55
N MET A 232 -13.10 -1.51 -0.99
CA MET A 232 -14.01 -0.62 -1.71
C MET A 232 -13.34 0.71 -2.07
N TYR A 233 -12.52 1.26 -1.15
CA TYR A 233 -11.80 2.51 -1.39
C TYR A 233 -10.74 2.38 -2.49
N THR A 234 -9.91 1.35 -2.45
CA THR A 234 -8.86 1.11 -3.45
C THR A 234 -9.44 0.89 -4.83
N ARG A 235 -10.62 0.27 -4.96
CA ARG A 235 -11.30 0.08 -6.24
C ARG A 235 -11.82 1.38 -6.83
N GLU A 236 -12.32 2.30 -6.00
CA GLU A 236 -12.66 3.67 -6.40
C GLU A 236 -11.40 4.41 -6.92
N GLU A 237 -10.24 4.22 -6.27
CA GLU A 237 -8.97 4.79 -6.72
C GLU A 237 -8.51 4.22 -8.06
N ILE A 238 -8.55 2.89 -8.24
CA ILE A 238 -8.14 2.23 -9.49
C ILE A 238 -9.03 2.70 -10.65
N ALA A 239 -10.35 2.73 -10.47
CA ALA A 239 -11.27 3.19 -11.51
C ALA A 239 -10.99 4.65 -11.92
N SER A 240 -10.73 5.51 -10.94
CA SER A 240 -10.39 6.93 -11.18
C SER A 240 -9.05 7.07 -11.90
N TYR A 241 -8.04 6.30 -11.49
CA TYR A 241 -6.75 6.26 -12.14
C TYR A 241 -6.85 5.81 -13.60
N LEU A 242 -7.49 4.66 -13.86
CA LEU A 242 -7.60 4.09 -15.21
C LEU A 242 -8.37 5.01 -16.14
N ARG A 243 -9.41 5.70 -15.65
CA ARG A 243 -10.13 6.70 -16.43
C ARG A 243 -9.20 7.82 -16.89
N ASP A 244 -8.40 8.36 -15.98
CA ASP A 244 -7.46 9.44 -16.25
C ASP A 244 -6.36 9.04 -17.25
N VAL A 245 -5.95 7.77 -17.24
CA VAL A 245 -4.88 7.28 -18.12
C VAL A 245 -5.39 6.49 -19.34
N SER A 246 -6.70 6.42 -19.55
CA SER A 246 -7.35 5.60 -20.57
C SER A 246 -6.80 5.82 -21.99
N GLY A 247 -6.46 7.05 -22.35
CA GLY A 247 -5.88 7.41 -23.65
C GLY A 247 -4.39 7.05 -23.83
N THR A 248 -3.74 6.44 -22.84
CA THR A 248 -2.30 6.15 -22.90
C THR A 248 -1.99 4.96 -23.81
N PHE A 249 -2.83 3.92 -23.77
CA PHE A 249 -2.64 2.69 -24.53
C PHE A 249 -3.97 2.18 -25.08
N SER A 250 -3.99 1.81 -26.36
CA SER A 250 -5.16 1.17 -26.97
C SER A 250 -5.45 -0.17 -26.30
N GLY A 251 -6.71 -0.39 -25.90
CA GLY A 251 -7.18 -1.56 -25.17
C GLY A 251 -7.31 -1.32 -23.67
N LEU A 252 -6.83 -0.20 -23.15
CA LEU A 252 -7.00 0.15 -21.73
C LEU A 252 -8.46 0.48 -21.40
N GLU A 253 -9.26 0.84 -22.40
CA GLU A 253 -10.70 1.09 -22.29
C GLU A 253 -11.46 -0.13 -21.76
N GLU A 254 -10.99 -1.35 -22.04
CA GLU A 254 -11.60 -2.59 -21.53
C GLU A 254 -11.41 -2.75 -20.02
N ALA A 255 -10.23 -2.38 -19.51
CA ALA A 255 -9.97 -2.35 -18.08
C ALA A 255 -10.74 -1.23 -17.38
N VAL A 256 -10.88 -0.06 -18.02
CA VAL A 256 -11.73 1.03 -17.53
C VAL A 256 -13.17 0.53 -17.37
N ALA A 257 -13.74 -0.08 -18.40
CA ALA A 257 -15.10 -0.60 -18.35
C ALA A 257 -15.28 -1.66 -17.24
N ALA A 258 -14.30 -2.55 -17.05
CA ALA A 258 -14.33 -3.55 -16.00
C ALA A 258 -14.38 -2.94 -14.59
N TYR A 259 -13.54 -1.94 -14.32
CA TYR A 259 -13.55 -1.27 -13.02
C TYR A 259 -14.79 -0.37 -12.84
N GLU A 260 -15.33 0.22 -13.90
CA GLU A 260 -16.59 0.98 -13.83
C GLU A 260 -17.79 0.09 -13.51
N GLU A 261 -17.86 -1.12 -14.09
CA GLU A 261 -18.83 -2.16 -13.72
C GLU A 261 -18.63 -2.61 -12.26
N LEU A 262 -17.38 -2.81 -11.82
CA LEU A 262 -17.07 -3.19 -10.44
C LEU A 262 -17.55 -2.14 -9.45
N LEU A 263 -17.38 -0.84 -9.76
CA LEU A 263 -17.87 0.24 -8.91
C LEU A 263 -19.39 0.22 -8.71
N GLN A 264 -20.16 -0.36 -9.64
CA GLN A 264 -21.60 -0.52 -9.45
C GLN A 264 -21.94 -1.56 -8.36
N LEU A 265 -21.00 -2.45 -8.02
CA LEU A 265 -21.16 -3.44 -6.95
C LEU A 265 -20.92 -2.84 -5.56
N VAL A 266 -20.11 -1.79 -5.47
CA VAL A 266 -19.66 -1.17 -4.21
C VAL A 266 -20.84 -0.72 -3.32
N PRO A 267 -21.89 -0.04 -3.83
CA PRO A 267 -23.06 0.28 -3.00
C PRO A 267 -23.69 -0.96 -2.36
N GLY A 268 -23.79 -2.06 -3.11
CA GLY A 268 -24.29 -3.34 -2.60
C GLY A 268 -23.43 -3.87 -1.46
N MET A 269 -22.10 -3.88 -1.64
CA MET A 269 -21.14 -4.29 -0.61
C MET A 269 -21.24 -3.42 0.65
N LYS A 270 -21.38 -2.09 0.50
CA LYS A 270 -21.58 -1.16 1.62
C LYS A 270 -22.84 -1.52 2.42
N THR A 271 -23.91 -1.96 1.76
CA THR A 271 -25.15 -2.37 2.45
C THR A 271 -25.04 -3.71 3.19
N CYS A 272 -23.98 -4.47 2.98
CA CYS A 272 -23.68 -5.71 3.73
C CYS A 272 -22.93 -5.43 5.04
N ILE A 273 -22.55 -4.18 5.31
CA ILE A 273 -21.92 -3.77 6.57
C ILE A 273 -22.99 -3.08 7.42
N MET A 274 -23.19 -3.57 8.64
CA MET A 274 -24.11 -3.00 9.63
C MET A 274 -23.34 -2.38 10.79
N GLU A 275 -23.97 -1.44 11.47
CA GLU A 275 -23.47 -0.88 12.72
C GLU A 275 -24.26 -1.46 13.90
N ASP A 276 -23.56 -2.16 14.77
CA ASP A 276 -24.09 -2.69 16.02
C ASP A 276 -23.65 -1.77 17.16
N GLY A 277 -24.61 -1.21 17.89
CA GLY A 277 -24.33 -0.21 18.93
C GLY A 277 -23.44 -0.69 20.09
N VAL A 278 -23.18 -2.01 20.20
CA VAL A 278 -22.33 -2.60 21.24
C VAL A 278 -21.01 -3.09 20.66
N LYS A 279 -21.03 -3.74 19.49
CA LYS A 279 -19.84 -4.33 18.86
C LYS A 279 -19.16 -3.44 17.82
N GLY A 280 -19.77 -2.33 17.44
CA GLY A 280 -19.32 -1.48 16.34
C GLY A 280 -19.75 -2.02 14.98
N ARG A 281 -19.00 -1.65 13.93
CA ARG A 281 -19.30 -2.09 12.55
C ARG A 281 -18.91 -3.55 12.35
N GLN A 282 -19.80 -4.31 11.73
CA GLN A 282 -19.60 -5.73 11.39
C GLN A 282 -20.29 -6.10 10.07
N ILE A 283 -19.96 -7.25 9.50
CA ILE A 283 -20.67 -7.80 8.34
C ILE A 283 -22.05 -8.31 8.79
N ASP A 284 -23.11 -7.91 8.10
CA ASP A 284 -24.48 -8.38 8.35
C ASP A 284 -24.58 -9.88 8.04
N PRO A 285 -24.84 -10.74 9.05
CA PRO A 285 -24.93 -12.19 8.83
C PRO A 285 -26.01 -12.59 7.83
N MET A 286 -27.10 -11.82 7.71
CA MET A 286 -28.19 -12.10 6.76
C MET A 286 -27.83 -11.75 5.31
N ARG A 287 -26.81 -10.91 5.10
CA ARG A 287 -26.37 -10.46 3.77
C ARG A 287 -25.02 -11.04 3.35
N ARG A 288 -24.46 -11.91 4.19
CA ARG A 288 -23.13 -12.50 4.02
C ARG A 288 -22.99 -13.29 2.72
N ASP A 289 -23.99 -14.10 2.38
CA ASP A 289 -23.97 -14.88 1.13
C ASP A 289 -24.03 -13.95 -0.09
N GLY A 290 -24.89 -12.91 -0.02
CA GLY A 290 -24.94 -11.86 -1.05
C GLY A 290 -23.62 -11.08 -1.18
N LEU A 291 -22.91 -10.83 -0.08
CA LEU A 291 -21.57 -10.24 -0.13
C LEU A 291 -20.58 -11.17 -0.83
N CYS A 292 -20.63 -12.48 -0.57
CA CYS A 292 -19.77 -13.46 -1.26
C CYS A 292 -20.04 -13.50 -2.77
N ASP A 293 -21.31 -13.38 -3.19
CA ASP A 293 -21.68 -13.30 -4.60
C ASP A 293 -21.17 -12.01 -5.27
N LEU A 294 -21.25 -10.88 -4.57
CA LEU A 294 -20.69 -9.61 -5.05
C LEU A 294 -19.17 -9.67 -5.18
N LEU A 295 -18.48 -10.27 -4.20
CA LEU A 295 -17.03 -10.46 -4.24
C LEU A 295 -16.61 -11.40 -5.38
N HIS A 296 -17.40 -12.43 -5.68
CA HIS A 296 -17.13 -13.30 -6.83
C HIS A 296 -17.30 -12.56 -8.16
N GLN A 297 -18.34 -11.75 -8.30
CA GLN A 297 -18.52 -10.90 -9.49
C GLN A 297 -17.36 -9.92 -9.65
N ALA A 298 -16.91 -9.32 -8.54
CA ALA A 298 -15.78 -8.41 -8.56
C ALA A 298 -14.46 -9.11 -8.95
N GLU A 299 -14.23 -10.34 -8.47
CA GLU A 299 -13.09 -11.18 -8.90
C GLU A 299 -13.09 -11.39 -10.42
N VAL A 300 -14.25 -11.69 -11.02
CA VAL A 300 -14.39 -11.89 -12.47
C VAL A 300 -14.10 -10.60 -13.25
N LEU A 301 -14.58 -9.46 -12.74
CA LEU A 301 -14.34 -8.16 -13.36
C LEU A 301 -12.86 -7.74 -13.28
N GLU A 302 -12.20 -7.97 -12.14
CA GLU A 302 -10.76 -7.72 -12.03
C GLU A 302 -9.95 -8.64 -12.94
N GLU A 303 -10.28 -9.94 -13.05
CA GLU A 303 -9.60 -10.83 -14.01
C GLU A 303 -9.73 -10.32 -15.45
N ARG A 304 -10.89 -9.75 -15.82
CA ARG A 304 -11.09 -9.11 -17.13
C ARG A 304 -10.14 -7.92 -17.32
N ALA A 305 -10.02 -7.05 -16.32
CA ALA A 305 -9.09 -5.93 -16.36
C ALA A 305 -7.62 -6.38 -16.42
N ILE A 306 -7.23 -7.37 -15.61
CA ILE A 306 -5.87 -7.92 -15.63
C ILE A 306 -5.56 -8.57 -16.98
N THR A 307 -6.53 -9.23 -17.61
CA THR A 307 -6.36 -9.78 -18.98
C THR A 307 -6.07 -8.67 -20.00
N ALA A 308 -6.78 -7.53 -19.92
CA ALA A 308 -6.47 -6.37 -20.75
C ALA A 308 -5.07 -5.80 -20.45
N PHE A 309 -4.66 -5.74 -19.18
CA PHE A 309 -3.30 -5.33 -18.81
C PHE A 309 -2.24 -6.24 -19.41
N ARG A 310 -2.42 -7.56 -19.38
CA ARG A 310 -1.50 -8.53 -19.99
C ARG A 310 -1.39 -8.29 -21.50
N ALA A 311 -2.53 -8.15 -22.19
CA ALA A 311 -2.57 -7.89 -23.63
C ALA A 311 -1.90 -6.57 -24.04
N ILE A 312 -1.92 -5.55 -23.17
CA ILE A 312 -1.17 -4.30 -23.37
C ILE A 312 0.33 -4.56 -23.12
N SER A 313 0.67 -5.15 -21.97
CA SER A 313 2.06 -5.35 -21.54
C SER A 313 2.86 -6.17 -22.56
N GLU A 314 2.27 -7.20 -23.17
CA GLU A 314 2.89 -8.06 -24.18
C GLU A 314 3.30 -7.32 -25.46
N ARG A 315 2.69 -6.17 -25.77
CA ARG A 315 3.02 -5.37 -26.96
C ARG A 315 4.31 -4.58 -26.80
N TYR A 316 4.83 -4.46 -25.57
CA TYR A 316 5.98 -3.65 -25.24
C TYR A 316 7.08 -4.49 -24.59
N PRO A 317 8.36 -4.25 -24.91
CA PRO A 317 9.44 -4.95 -24.25
C PRO A 317 9.46 -4.64 -22.75
N ASP A 318 9.79 -5.63 -21.92
CA ASP A 318 10.04 -5.43 -20.50
C ASP A 318 11.54 -5.47 -20.24
N LEU A 319 12.23 -4.37 -20.53
CA LEU A 319 13.67 -4.28 -20.34
C LEU A 319 14.07 -4.46 -18.87
N SER A 320 13.23 -4.04 -17.92
CA SER A 320 13.52 -4.10 -16.49
C SER A 320 13.58 -5.54 -15.94
N ARG A 321 12.76 -6.44 -16.50
CA ARG A 321 12.70 -7.86 -16.14
C ARG A 321 13.46 -8.77 -17.11
N SER A 322 13.73 -8.32 -18.34
CA SER A 322 14.49 -9.08 -19.35
C SER A 322 15.99 -8.79 -19.41
N THR A 323 16.46 -7.64 -18.89
CA THR A 323 17.90 -7.41 -18.75
C THR A 323 18.42 -8.12 -17.50
N ILE A 324 19.51 -8.89 -17.65
CA ILE A 324 20.22 -9.49 -16.53
C ILE A 324 20.60 -8.35 -15.57
N ARG A 325 20.01 -8.35 -14.37
CA ARG A 325 20.34 -7.36 -13.34
C ARG A 325 21.85 -7.36 -13.11
N ARG A 326 22.48 -6.18 -13.08
CA ARG A 326 23.88 -6.05 -12.67
C ARG A 326 24.04 -6.70 -11.28
N TRP A 327 24.88 -7.73 -11.20
CA TRP A 327 25.44 -8.43 -10.04
C TRP A 327 24.54 -8.61 -8.79
N GLY A 328 24.26 -9.88 -8.42
CA GLY A 328 23.84 -10.24 -7.04
C GLY A 328 22.56 -11.08 -6.90
N VAL A 329 21.71 -11.18 -7.92
CA VAL A 329 20.45 -11.98 -7.86
C VAL A 329 20.50 -13.22 -8.77
N ALA A 330 21.53 -13.31 -9.62
CA ALA A 330 21.82 -14.48 -10.43
C ALA A 330 23.05 -15.21 -9.87
N THR A 331 22.82 -16.13 -8.94
CA THR A 331 23.57 -17.39 -8.97
C THR A 331 22.53 -18.47 -9.23
N PRO A 332 22.61 -19.23 -10.33
CA PRO A 332 21.71 -20.35 -10.54
C PRO A 332 21.88 -21.34 -9.37
N ARG A 333 20.78 -21.83 -8.81
CA ARG A 333 20.77 -23.14 -8.15
C ARG A 333 20.04 -24.11 -9.04
#